data_AF-A0AA93L8U8-F1
#
_entry.id   AF-A0AA93L8U8-F1
#
_cell.length_a   1.000
_cell.length_b   1.000
_cell.length_c   1.000
_cell.angle_alpha   90.00
_cell.angle_beta   90.00
_cell.angle_gamma   90.00
#
_symmetry.space_group_name_H-M   'P 1'
#
loop_
_entity.id
_entity.type
_entity.pdbx_description
1 polymer ?
#
loop_
_entity_poly.entity_id
_entity_poly.type
_entity_poly.pdbx_seq_one_letter_code
_entity_poly.pdbx_strand_id
1 'polypeptide(L)'
;MSSLSPQELIGEVAKRHGVLLGPNDPILVTLTLNELILAGYVDRVEQGLFKSLDHLSGAQAQHIDAAREIASGLITRAADYGADQIHQAVDDLVTSLRAGLAADVQAAREAADRAEQARTASNYALIGVAVLLALVVGLLLGRVI
;
A
#
# COMPACT_ATOMS: atom_id res chain seq x y z
N MET A 1 -31.69 -29.35 -27.61
CA MET A 1 -32.93 -30.13 -27.46
C MET A 1 -33.36 -30.50 -28.87
N SER A 2 -33.41 -31.79 -29.20
CA SER A 2 -33.79 -32.23 -30.53
C SER A 2 -35.25 -31.83 -30.78
N SER A 3 -35.47 -30.91 -31.71
CA SER A 3 -36.81 -30.55 -32.17
C SER A 3 -37.45 -31.79 -32.78
N LEU A 4 -38.52 -32.29 -32.15
CA LEU A 4 -39.32 -33.38 -32.72
C LEU A 4 -39.93 -32.88 -34.02
N SER A 5 -39.74 -33.64 -35.10
CA SER A 5 -40.38 -33.35 -36.37
C SER A 5 -41.91 -33.42 -36.21
N PRO A 6 -42.69 -32.68 -37.01
CA PRO A 6 -44.15 -32.69 -36.93
C PRO A 6 -44.77 -34.11 -37.01
N GLN A 7 -44.11 -35.02 -37.71
CA GLN A 7 -44.53 -36.42 -37.86
C GLN A 7 -44.33 -37.23 -36.58
N GLU A 8 -43.26 -36.96 -35.83
CA GLU A 8 -43.02 -37.58 -34.53
C GLU A 8 -44.02 -37.09 -33.49
N LEU A 9 -44.38 -35.80 -33.55
CA LEU A 9 -45.43 -35.20 -32.71
C LEU A 9 -46.81 -35.83 -32.96
N ILE A 10 -47.20 -36.02 -34.23
CA ILE A 10 -48.44 -36.71 -34.59
C ILE A 10 -48.46 -38.14 -34.03
N GLY A 11 -47.36 -38.88 -34.21
CA GLY A 11 -47.25 -40.25 -33.73
C GLY A 11 -47.32 -40.35 -32.20
N GLU A 12 -46.74 -39.39 -31.49
CA GLU A 12 -46.72 -39.40 -30.03
C GLU A 12 -48.06 -38.98 -29.41
N VAL A 13 -48.77 -38.02 -30.03
CA VAL A 13 -50.14 -37.67 -29.64
C VAL A 13 -51.09 -38.86 -29.86
N ALA A 14 -50.95 -39.56 -30.98
CA ALA A 14 -51.74 -40.77 -31.24
C ALA A 14 -51.48 -41.88 -30.21
N LYS A 15 -50.21 -42.11 -29.83
CA LYS A 15 -49.85 -43.11 -28.81
C LYS A 15 -50.36 -42.77 -27.41
N ARG A 16 -50.23 -41.51 -26.98
CA ARG A 16 -50.53 -41.10 -25.59
C ARG A 16 -51.99 -40.77 -25.34
N HIS A 17 -52.68 -40.26 -26.35
CA HIS A 17 -54.02 -39.71 -26.20
C HIS A 17 -55.06 -40.41 -27.10
N GLY A 18 -54.65 -41.33 -27.97
CA GLY A 18 -55.54 -42.06 -28.88
C GLY A 18 -56.16 -41.18 -29.96
N VAL A 19 -55.61 -39.98 -30.19
CA VAL A 19 -56.13 -39.01 -31.17
C VAL A 19 -55.31 -39.09 -32.46
N LEU A 20 -55.97 -39.37 -33.58
CA LEU A 20 -55.38 -39.34 -34.91
C LEU A 20 -55.43 -37.90 -35.46
N LEU A 21 -54.27 -37.24 -35.52
CA LEU A 21 -54.14 -35.94 -36.14
C LEU A 21 -53.86 -36.08 -37.64
N GLY A 22 -54.62 -35.34 -38.46
CA GLY A 22 -54.37 -35.24 -39.89
C GLY A 22 -53.29 -34.19 -40.21
N PRO A 23 -52.65 -34.23 -41.40
CA PRO A 23 -51.63 -33.24 -41.79
C PRO A 23 -52.13 -31.79 -41.82
N ASN A 24 -53.44 -31.60 -42.05
CA ASN A 24 -54.10 -30.29 -42.12
C ASN A 24 -54.86 -29.95 -40.83
N ASP A 25 -54.56 -30.63 -39.72
CA ASP A 25 -55.25 -30.37 -38.45
C ASP A 25 -54.91 -28.96 -37.94
N PRO A 26 -55.92 -28.12 -37.62
CA PRO A 26 -55.69 -26.78 -37.08
C PRO A 26 -54.77 -26.73 -35.85
N ILE A 27 -54.70 -27.80 -35.06
CA ILE A 27 -53.84 -27.84 -33.88
C ILE A 27 -52.35 -27.89 -34.26
N LEU A 28 -52.01 -28.56 -35.37
CA LEU A 28 -50.63 -28.61 -35.89
C LEU A 28 -50.23 -27.28 -36.51
N VAL A 29 -51.16 -26.59 -37.16
CA VAL A 29 -50.95 -25.23 -37.68
C VAL A 29 -50.68 -24.27 -36.52
N THR A 30 -51.43 -24.38 -35.43
CA THR A 30 -51.25 -23.56 -34.22
C THR A 30 -49.90 -23.84 -33.55
N LEU A 31 -49.48 -25.10 -33.48
CA LEU A 31 -48.17 -25.49 -32.98
C LEU A 31 -47.04 -24.88 -33.83
N THR A 32 -47.16 -24.97 -35.14
CA THR A 32 -46.18 -24.41 -36.09
C THR A 32 -46.07 -22.89 -35.92
N LEU A 33 -47.20 -22.20 -35.77
CA LEU A 33 -47.20 -20.76 -35.49
C LEU A 33 -46.48 -20.42 -34.18
N ASN A 34 -46.74 -21.19 -33.12
CA ASN A 34 -46.03 -20.99 -31.84
C ASN A 34 -44.54 -21.25 -31.97
N GLU A 35 -44.13 -22.29 -32.68
CA GLU A 35 -42.72 -22.59 -32.91
C GLU A 35 -42.02 -21.45 -33.66
N LEU A 36 -42.62 -20.92 -34.72
CA LEU A 36 -42.09 -19.78 -35.47
C LEU A 36 -41.99 -18.51 -34.62
N ILE A 37 -43.02 -18.22 -33.80
CA ILE A 37 -43.02 -17.07 -32.90
C ILE A 37 -41.93 -17.21 -31.84
N LEU A 38 -41.83 -18.38 -31.21
CA LEU A 38 -40.82 -18.67 -30.18
C LEU A 38 -39.41 -18.62 -30.76
N ALA A 39 -39.18 -19.21 -31.93
CA ALA A 39 -37.89 -19.10 -32.63
C ALA A 39 -37.52 -17.64 -32.89
N GLY A 40 -38.47 -16.83 -33.39
CA GLY A 40 -38.25 -15.40 -33.61
C GLY A 40 -37.95 -14.62 -32.32
N TYR A 41 -38.53 -15.00 -31.18
CA TYR A 41 -38.17 -14.41 -29.89
C TYR A 41 -36.79 -14.84 -29.39
N VAL A 42 -36.43 -16.12 -29.54
CA VAL A 42 -35.11 -16.63 -29.19
C VAL A 42 -34.03 -15.92 -29.99
N ASP A 43 -34.20 -15.78 -31.31
CA ASP A 43 -33.27 -15.05 -32.18
C ASP A 43 -33.09 -13.59 -31.72
N ARG A 44 -34.17 -12.92 -31.34
CA ARG A 44 -34.10 -11.54 -30.83
C ARG A 44 -33.35 -11.46 -29.50
N VAL A 45 -33.56 -12.42 -28.61
CA VAL A 45 -32.85 -12.50 -27.32
C VAL A 45 -31.36 -12.75 -27.55
N GLU A 46 -31.01 -13.70 -28.43
CA GLU A 46 -29.62 -13.97 -28.78
C GLU A 46 -28.93 -12.75 -29.39
N GLN A 47 -29.58 -12.05 -30.33
CA GLN A 47 -29.06 -10.81 -30.89
C GLN A 47 -28.86 -9.71 -29.84
N GLY A 48 -29.80 -9.58 -28.89
CA GLY A 48 -29.67 -8.64 -27.77
C GLY A 48 -28.48 -9.00 -26.86
N LEU A 49 -28.28 -10.29 -26.59
CA LEU A 49 -27.17 -10.78 -25.80
C LEU A 49 -25.82 -10.53 -26.48
N PHE A 50 -25.71 -10.81 -27.78
CA PHE A 50 -24.49 -10.53 -28.55
C PHE A 50 -24.13 -9.04 -28.54
N LYS A 51 -25.12 -8.15 -28.73
CA LYS A 51 -24.88 -6.70 -28.61
C LYS A 51 -24.41 -6.30 -27.21
N SER A 52 -25.00 -6.90 -26.18
CA SER A 52 -24.65 -6.60 -24.79
C SER A 52 -23.23 -7.07 -24.45
N LEU A 53 -22.83 -8.24 -24.96
CA LEU A 53 -21.46 -8.76 -24.83
C LEU A 53 -20.45 -7.87 -25.54
N ASP A 54 -20.78 -7.37 -26.73
CA ASP A 54 -19.92 -6.46 -27.49
C ASP A 54 -19.70 -5.14 -26.73
N HIS A 55 -20.79 -4.54 -26.22
CA HIS A 55 -20.73 -3.36 -25.35
C HIS A 55 -19.93 -3.60 -24.06
N LEU A 56 -20.09 -4.76 -23.43
CA LEU A 56 -19.32 -5.16 -22.25
C LEU A 56 -17.84 -5.25 -22.56
N SER A 57 -17.44 -5.80 -23.71
CA SER A 57 -16.03 -5.89 -24.09
C SER A 57 -15.40 -4.50 -24.26
N GLY A 58 -16.12 -3.57 -24.91
CA GLY A 58 -15.66 -2.19 -25.09
C GLY A 58 -15.53 -1.44 -23.76
N ALA A 59 -16.52 -1.59 -22.87
CA ALA A 59 -16.49 -1.00 -21.53
C ALA A 59 -15.37 -1.60 -20.67
N GLN A 60 -15.12 -2.90 -20.77
CA GLN A 60 -14.08 -3.58 -20.01
C GLN A 60 -12.68 -3.08 -20.37
N ALA A 61 -12.41 -2.80 -21.65
CA ALA A 61 -11.16 -2.16 -22.07
C ALA A 61 -10.99 -0.77 -21.43
N GLN A 62 -12.04 0.06 -21.45
CA GLN A 62 -12.02 1.38 -20.81
C GLN A 62 -11.82 1.29 -19.30
N HIS A 63 -12.43 0.30 -18.64
CA HIS A 63 -12.24 0.08 -17.20
C HIS A 63 -10.82 -0.34 -16.85
N ILE A 64 -10.17 -1.15 -17.70
CA ILE A 64 -8.77 -1.54 -17.52
C ILE A 64 -7.85 -0.33 -17.64
N ASP A 65 -8.06 0.53 -18.64
CA ASP A 65 -7.25 1.74 -18.81
C ASP A 65 -7.44 2.72 -17.65
N ALA A 66 -8.68 2.96 -17.22
CA ALA A 66 -8.97 3.79 -16.05
C ALA A 66 -8.35 3.21 -14.77
N ALA A 67 -8.41 1.89 -14.57
CA ALA A 67 -7.78 1.23 -13.43
C ALA A 67 -6.25 1.39 -13.46
N ARG A 68 -5.63 1.30 -14.64
CA ARG A 68 -4.19 1.52 -14.82
C ARG A 68 -3.77 2.94 -14.48
N GLU A 69 -4.55 3.93 -14.89
CA GLU A 69 -4.31 5.33 -14.58
C GLU A 69 -4.44 5.61 -13.07
N ILE A 70 -5.52 5.11 -12.44
CA ILE A 70 -5.72 5.22 -10.98
C ILE A 70 -4.57 4.55 -10.22
N ALA A 71 -4.15 3.35 -10.63
CA ALA A 71 -3.04 2.63 -10.01
C ALA A 71 -1.73 3.42 -10.15
N SER A 72 -1.45 3.98 -11.32
CA SER A 72 -0.24 4.79 -11.56
C SER A 72 -0.24 6.05 -10.70
N GLY A 73 -1.38 6.74 -10.60
CA GLY A 73 -1.53 7.92 -9.74
C GLY A 73 -1.46 7.58 -8.25
N LEU A 74 -1.91 6.40 -7.83
CA LEU A 74 -1.78 5.93 -6.45
C LEU A 74 -0.34 5.62 -6.09
N ILE A 75 0.38 4.89 -6.96
CA ILE A 75 1.80 4.55 -6.76
C ILE A 75 2.64 5.82 -6.69
N THR A 76 2.40 6.77 -7.59
CA THR A 76 3.13 8.06 -7.60
C THR A 76 2.90 8.83 -6.31
N ARG A 77 1.64 9.02 -5.90
CA ARG A 77 1.32 9.71 -4.64
C ARG A 77 1.88 9.00 -3.41
N ALA A 78 1.89 7.68 -3.41
CA ALA A 78 2.48 6.90 -2.31
C ALA A 78 4.01 7.05 -2.28
N ALA A 79 4.66 7.09 -3.43
CA ALA A 79 6.10 7.33 -3.54
C ALA A 79 6.46 8.75 -3.08
N ASP A 80 5.72 9.76 -3.53
CA ASP A 80 5.90 11.15 -3.12
C ASP A 80 5.71 11.30 -1.61
N TYR A 81 4.63 10.75 -1.07
CA TYR A 81 4.38 10.73 0.37
C TYR A 81 5.50 10.02 1.15
N GLY A 82 5.96 8.87 0.65
CA GLY A 82 7.08 8.15 1.27
C GLY A 82 8.37 8.97 1.26
N ALA A 83 8.67 9.65 0.16
CA ALA A 83 9.84 10.52 0.04
C ALA A 83 9.75 11.71 1.00
N ASP A 84 8.59 12.36 1.09
CA ASP A 84 8.35 13.48 2.02
C ASP A 84 8.50 13.04 3.47
N GLN A 85 7.96 11.88 3.84
CA GLN A 85 8.11 11.33 5.20
C GLN A 85 9.57 10.99 5.52
N ILE A 86 10.34 10.51 4.56
CA ILE A 86 11.78 10.24 4.74
C ILE A 86 12.54 11.56 4.92
N HIS A 87 12.30 12.56 4.08
CA HIS A 87 12.94 13.87 4.22
C HIS A 87 12.62 14.50 5.57
N GLN A 88 11.36 14.44 6.00
CA GLN A 88 10.94 14.96 7.30
C GLN A 88 11.63 14.22 8.46
N ALA A 89 11.70 12.89 8.39
CA ALA A 89 12.41 12.10 9.40
C ALA A 89 13.93 12.39 9.42
N VAL A 90 14.54 12.65 8.26
CA VAL A 90 15.95 13.05 8.14
C VAL A 90 16.17 14.44 8.74
N ASP A 91 15.30 15.40 8.46
CA ASP A 91 15.38 16.75 9.01
C ASP A 91 15.22 16.75 10.54
N ASP A 92 14.26 15.96 11.06
CA ASP A 92 14.06 15.75 12.49
C ASP A 92 15.30 15.11 13.14
N LEU A 93 15.90 14.12 12.47
CA LEU A 93 17.12 13.45 12.92
C LEU A 93 18.31 14.42 12.95
N VAL A 94 18.53 15.20 11.89
CA VAL A 94 19.62 16.19 11.80
C VAL A 94 19.45 17.26 12.87
N THR A 95 18.23 17.73 13.10
CA THR A 95 17.92 18.71 14.15
C THR A 95 18.23 18.14 15.53
N SER A 96 17.79 16.91 15.80
CA SER A 96 18.06 16.20 17.06
C SER A 96 19.55 15.95 17.27
N LEU A 97 20.28 15.54 16.23
CA LEU A 97 21.73 15.34 16.29
C LEU A 97 22.46 16.65 16.59
N ARG A 98 22.10 17.76 15.93
CA ARG A 98 22.74 19.06 16.18
C ARG A 98 22.52 19.52 17.62
N ALA A 99 21.31 19.33 18.15
CA ALA A 99 21.00 19.67 19.54
C ALA A 99 21.82 18.82 20.53
N GLY A 100 21.90 17.49 20.31
CA GLY A 100 22.70 16.59 21.13
C GLY A 100 24.21 16.88 21.04
N LEU A 101 24.72 17.12 19.84
CA LEU A 101 26.14 17.39 19.62
C LEU A 101 26.56 18.74 20.22
N ALA A 102 25.68 19.75 20.21
CA ALA A 102 25.96 21.02 20.89
C ALA A 102 26.06 20.83 22.41
N ALA A 103 25.18 20.04 23.01
CA ALA A 103 25.22 19.70 24.42
C ALA A 103 26.48 18.88 24.78
N ASP A 104 26.84 17.88 23.97
CA ASP A 104 28.03 17.05 24.17
C ASP A 104 29.33 17.85 24.02
N VAL A 105 29.41 18.74 23.02
CA VAL A 105 30.57 19.62 22.83
C VAL A 105 30.71 20.60 23.99
N GLN A 106 29.59 21.14 24.51
CA GLN A 106 29.62 22.03 25.66
C GLN A 106 30.04 21.30 26.94
N ALA A 107 29.51 20.10 27.18
CA ALA A 107 29.93 19.25 28.30
C ALA A 107 31.41 18.84 28.20
N ALA A 108 31.90 18.53 26.99
CA ALA A 108 33.30 18.21 26.74
C ALA A 108 34.22 19.41 26.98
N ARG A 109 33.82 20.62 26.57
CA ARG A 109 34.54 21.86 26.85
C ARG A 109 34.60 22.15 28.36
N GLU A 110 33.47 22.07 29.06
CA GLU A 110 33.42 22.27 30.51
C GLU A 110 34.26 21.23 31.28
N ALA A 111 34.33 19.99 30.78
CA ALA A 111 35.19 18.95 31.35
C ALA A 111 36.68 19.23 31.08
N ALA A 112 37.03 19.72 29.88
CA ALA A 112 38.38 20.13 29.53
C ALA A 112 38.84 21.35 30.37
N ASP A 113 37.99 22.37 30.50
CA ASP A 113 38.27 23.57 31.30
C ASP A 113 38.45 23.22 32.79
N ARG A 114 37.61 22.32 33.34
CA ARG A 114 37.77 21.80 34.71
C ARG A 114 39.07 21.01 34.88
N ALA A 115 39.49 20.23 33.87
CA ALA A 115 40.76 19.52 33.90
C ALA A 115 41.96 20.47 33.85
N GLU A 116 41.87 21.55 33.08
CA GLU A 116 42.92 22.57 32.98
C GLU A 116 43.03 23.40 34.28
N GLN A 117 41.89 23.78 34.87
CA GLN A 117 41.84 24.43 36.18
C GLN A 117 42.37 23.53 37.31
N ALA A 118 42.06 22.24 37.28
CA ALA A 118 42.58 21.28 38.25
C ALA A 118 44.12 21.10 38.12
N ARG A 119 44.64 21.09 36.88
CA ARG A 119 46.09 21.02 36.63
C ARG A 119 46.83 22.28 37.10
N THR A 120 46.28 23.46 36.84
CA THR A 120 46.86 24.72 37.31
C THR A 120 46.79 24.84 38.83
N ALA A 121 45.65 24.51 39.46
CA ALA A 121 45.52 24.51 40.91
C ALA A 121 46.46 23.50 41.59
N SER A 122 46.67 22.32 41.00
CA SER A 122 47.63 21.31 41.47
C SER A 122 49.07 21.83 41.42
N ASN A 123 49.46 22.51 40.33
CA ASN A 123 50.79 23.11 40.21
C ASN A 123 51.02 24.23 41.24
N TYR A 124 50.02 25.08 41.49
CA TYR A 124 50.10 26.09 42.56
C TYR A 124 50.12 25.47 43.96
N ALA A 125 49.38 24.38 44.18
CA ALA A 125 49.40 23.64 45.45
C ALA A 125 50.76 22.99 45.70
N LEU A 126 51.41 22.41 44.68
CA LEU A 126 52.76 21.87 44.78
C LEU A 126 53.79 22.96 45.12
N ILE A 127 53.71 24.13 44.49
CA ILE A 127 54.55 25.28 44.84
C ILE A 127 54.28 25.73 46.28
N GLY A 128 53.02 25.80 46.71
CA GLY A 128 52.64 26.16 48.08
C GLY A 128 53.19 25.18 49.12
N VAL A 129 53.12 23.87 48.85
CA VAL A 129 53.70 22.84 49.72
C VAL A 129 55.22 22.92 49.76
N ALA A 130 55.88 23.20 48.63
CA ALA A 130 57.33 23.38 48.58
C ALA A 130 57.79 24.62 49.38
N VAL A 131 57.06 25.73 49.30
CA VAL A 131 57.34 26.95 50.08
C VAL A 131 57.12 26.71 51.57
N LEU A 132 56.07 25.99 51.95
CA LEU A 132 55.82 25.62 53.36
C LEU A 132 56.92 24.71 53.91
N LEU A 133 57.36 23.70 53.14
CA LEU A 133 58.46 22.83 53.54
C LEU A 133 59.78 23.60 53.69
N ALA A 134 60.08 24.53 52.77
CA ALA A 134 61.26 25.39 52.87
C ALA A 134 61.23 26.29 54.11
N LEU A 135 60.06 26.85 54.45
CA LEU A 135 59.88 27.64 55.67
C LEU A 135 60.06 26.82 56.94
N VAL A 136 59.51 25.60 57.00
CA VAL A 136 59.67 24.70 58.15
C VAL A 136 61.13 24.29 58.34
N VAL A 137 61.83 23.94 57.24
CA VAL A 137 63.26 23.60 57.28
C VAL A 137 64.11 24.81 57.69
N GLY A 138 63.82 26.00 57.15
CA GLY A 138 64.51 27.23 57.53
C GLY A 138 64.30 27.59 59.00
N LEU A 139 63.09 27.38 59.53
CA LEU A 139 62.76 27.66 60.93
C LEU A 139 63.37 26.63 61.89
N LEU A 140 63.56 25.38 61.47
CA LEU A 140 64.29 24.37 62.23
C LEU A 140 65.80 24.63 62.22
N LEU A 141 66.38 25.01 61.08
CA LEU A 141 67.81 25.35 61.00
C LEU A 141 68.15 26.62 61.77
N GLY A 142 67.27 27.63 61.75
CA GLY A 142 67.43 28.86 62.52
C GLY A 142 67.27 28.68 64.04
N ARG A 143 66.81 27.52 64.50
CA ARG A 143 66.67 27.19 65.92
C ARG A 143 67.83 26.34 66.47
N VAL A 144 68.73 25.90 65.59
CA VAL A 144 69.87 25.00 65.91
C VAL A 144 71.23 25.74 65.90
N ILE A 145 71.25 27.01 65.49
CA ILE A 145 72.40 27.93 65.57
C ILE A 145 72.15 28.93 66.71
#